data_AF-A0A1H4DDK2-F1
#
_entry.id   AF-A0A1H4DDK2-F1
#
_cell.length_a   1.000
_cell.length_b   1.000
_cell.length_c   1.000
_cell.angle_alpha   90.00
_cell.angle_beta   90.00
_cell.angle_gamma   90.00
#
_symmetry.space_group_name_H-M   'P 1'
#
loop_
_entity.id
_entity.type
_entity.pdbx_description
1 polymer ?
#
loop_
_entity_poly.entity_id
_entity_poly.type
_entity_poly.pdbx_seq_one_letter_code
_entity_poly.pdbx_strand_id
1 'polypeptide(L)'
;MINKVTWDNFIIGKIMSKTALFFIAFVAQGIIGLVSAEGVYDPTSSTITLPSSLVIPANTEIGTIVYTSDAISTSMKDGKSSTSAFASEYATSPTLSSYGNNVYETGITGLGFRLRGVFQTPAQSGIEQYYSVSTAQPSYYWLGSQTTSYEQYTYLELVVIGNSVESGSLDLSGVTARLRFNYDSTNSSSESTWLIYLSGTTEVTSASCEVNTYDTSVDLGTMYTQNLKAAGSTSNTTDFTINLTCSSSLVPNITFSGTVDSNNNNIFANDSGTATGVGIQLLYDNIAITPDTAVSLGTVTSTSATDYDFKARLYQTTNTVTAGSVDTTVNFTLEYE
;
A
#
# COMPACT_ATOMS: atom_id res chain seq x y z
N MET A 1 -10.85 16.19 -49.36
CA MET A 1 -11.15 17.28 -50.32
C MET A 1 -12.18 16.77 -51.31
N ILE A 2 -13.03 17.65 -51.88
CA ILE A 2 -13.95 17.38 -53.01
C ILE A 2 -15.08 16.38 -52.64
N ASN A 3 -16.36 16.59 -52.97
CA ASN A 3 -17.17 17.79 -53.30
C ASN A 3 -18.65 17.34 -53.45
N LYS A 4 -19.59 18.31 -53.51
CA LYS A 4 -20.87 18.24 -54.28
C LYS A 4 -21.96 17.24 -53.79
N VAL A 5 -23.26 17.47 -54.07
CA VAL A 5 -24.00 18.74 -54.30
C VAL A 5 -25.51 18.55 -54.02
N THR A 6 -26.22 19.68 -53.97
CA THR A 6 -27.69 19.90 -53.81
C THR A 6 -28.51 19.47 -55.07
N TRP A 7 -29.84 19.57 -55.21
CA TRP A 7 -30.92 20.34 -54.52
C TRP A 7 -32.11 19.39 -54.13
N ASP A 8 -33.44 19.65 -54.17
CA ASP A 8 -34.29 20.70 -54.77
C ASP A 8 -35.71 20.83 -54.14
N ASN A 9 -36.62 21.52 -54.84
CA ASN A 9 -37.94 22.04 -54.46
C ASN A 9 -39.01 20.93 -54.24
N PHE A 10 -40.13 21.14 -53.51
CA PHE A 10 -41.24 22.10 -53.75
C PHE A 10 -42.09 22.24 -52.45
N ILE A 11 -42.38 23.43 -51.88
CA ILE A 11 -43.53 24.33 -52.16
C ILE A 11 -44.92 23.63 -51.98
N ILE A 12 -45.92 24.09 -51.20
CA ILE A 12 -46.12 25.28 -50.34
C ILE A 12 -47.12 24.92 -49.20
N GLY A 13 -47.14 25.64 -48.06
CA GLY A 13 -48.22 25.50 -47.06
C GLY A 13 -48.10 26.44 -45.85
N LYS A 14 -48.94 27.47 -45.75
CA LYS A 14 -48.87 28.52 -44.71
C LYS A 14 -50.13 28.54 -43.84
N ILE A 15 -49.99 28.40 -42.52
CA ILE A 15 -50.95 28.84 -41.49
C ILE A 15 -50.18 29.05 -40.17
N MET A 16 -50.62 29.98 -39.33
CA MET A 16 -49.99 30.29 -38.05
C MET A 16 -50.54 29.41 -36.92
N SER A 17 -49.67 28.91 -36.04
CA SER A 17 -49.97 28.76 -34.63
C SER A 17 -48.68 28.89 -33.81
N LYS A 18 -48.80 29.26 -32.52
CA LYS A 18 -47.67 29.32 -31.59
C LYS A 18 -47.55 27.97 -30.89
N THR A 19 -46.38 27.35 -30.98
CA THR A 19 -46.05 26.14 -30.19
C THR A 19 -44.97 26.48 -29.18
N ALA A 20 -45.17 26.11 -27.92
CA ALA A 20 -44.26 26.40 -26.81
C ALA A 20 -43.11 25.38 -26.72
N LEU A 21 -42.12 25.67 -25.86
CA LEU A 21 -41.08 24.71 -25.49
C LEU A 21 -41.72 23.45 -24.88
N PHE A 22 -41.31 22.28 -25.37
CA PHE A 22 -41.76 21.00 -24.84
C PHE A 22 -40.91 20.62 -23.63
N PHE A 23 -41.35 21.01 -22.43
CA PHE A 23 -40.89 20.35 -21.21
C PHE A 23 -41.44 18.91 -21.20
N ILE A 24 -40.57 17.91 -21.35
CA ILE A 24 -40.94 16.52 -21.12
C ILE A 24 -41.06 16.33 -19.62
N ALA A 25 -42.26 16.58 -19.09
CA ALA A 25 -42.62 16.15 -17.75
C ALA A 25 -42.72 14.62 -17.74
N PHE A 26 -41.72 13.96 -17.18
CA PHE A 26 -41.82 12.53 -16.89
C PHE A 26 -42.88 12.34 -15.81
N VAL A 27 -44.08 11.93 -16.22
CA VAL A 27 -45.15 11.57 -15.28
C VAL A 27 -44.71 10.28 -14.61
N ALA A 28 -44.15 10.40 -13.41
CA ALA A 28 -43.95 9.29 -12.50
C ALA A 28 -45.33 8.76 -12.09
N GLN A 29 -45.89 7.87 -12.91
CA GLN A 29 -47.01 7.04 -12.50
C GLN A 29 -46.51 6.17 -11.36
N GLY A 30 -46.87 6.54 -10.14
CA GLY A 30 -46.62 5.72 -8.96
C GLY A 30 -47.38 4.41 -9.13
N ILE A 31 -46.69 3.40 -9.67
CA ILE A 31 -47.11 2.01 -9.53
C ILE A 31 -47.05 1.75 -8.03
N ILE A 32 -48.21 1.80 -7.38
CA ILE A 32 -48.37 1.25 -6.03
C ILE A 32 -48.22 -0.26 -6.21
N GLY A 33 -46.97 -0.72 -6.17
CA GLY A 33 -46.66 -2.13 -6.12
C GLY A 33 -47.41 -2.75 -4.96
N LEU A 34 -47.97 -3.94 -5.19
CA LEU A 34 -48.37 -4.79 -4.08
C LEU A 34 -47.14 -4.95 -3.19
N VAL A 35 -47.25 -4.52 -1.93
CA VAL A 35 -46.20 -4.77 -0.93
C VAL A 35 -46.17 -6.28 -0.72
N SER A 36 -45.22 -6.95 -1.36
CA SER A 36 -44.89 -8.32 -0.97
C SER A 36 -44.31 -8.30 0.44
N ALA A 37 -44.54 -9.36 1.21
CA ALA A 37 -44.01 -9.52 2.57
C ALA A 37 -42.54 -9.95 2.56
N GLU A 38 -41.79 -9.44 1.58
CA GLU A 38 -40.41 -9.77 1.26
C GLU A 38 -39.52 -8.58 1.63
N GLY A 39 -38.27 -8.87 1.97
CA GLY A 39 -37.31 -7.83 2.27
C GLY A 39 -36.82 -7.09 1.03
N VAL A 40 -36.41 -5.83 1.19
CA VAL A 40 -35.82 -5.01 0.13
C VAL A 40 -34.46 -4.48 0.57
N TYR A 41 -33.51 -4.53 -0.37
CA TYR A 41 -32.30 -3.71 -0.37
C TYR A 41 -32.44 -2.65 -1.45
N ASP A 42 -32.07 -1.41 -1.15
CA ASP A 42 -32.02 -0.33 -2.13
C ASP A 42 -30.71 0.48 -1.97
N PRO A 43 -29.76 0.40 -2.91
CA PRO A 43 -29.78 -0.43 -4.12
C PRO A 43 -29.60 -1.93 -3.83
N THR A 44 -30.05 -2.78 -4.77
CA THR A 44 -29.85 -4.24 -4.73
C THR A 44 -28.43 -4.68 -5.12
N SER A 45 -27.61 -3.78 -5.67
CA SER A 45 -26.18 -4.01 -5.87
C SER A 45 -25.36 -2.73 -5.76
N SER A 46 -24.10 -2.88 -5.35
CA SER A 46 -23.12 -1.80 -5.25
C SER A 46 -21.72 -2.30 -5.67
N THR A 47 -20.86 -1.38 -6.08
CA THR A 47 -19.50 -1.70 -6.57
C THR A 47 -18.45 -0.90 -5.81
N ILE A 48 -17.44 -1.56 -5.26
CA ILE A 48 -16.22 -0.91 -4.76
C ILE A 48 -15.23 -0.84 -5.92
N THR A 49 -14.69 0.34 -6.19
CA THR A 49 -13.60 0.53 -7.17
C THR A 49 -12.27 0.54 -6.42
N LEU A 50 -11.32 -0.27 -6.88
CA LEU A 50 -9.95 -0.32 -6.36
C LEU A 50 -9.20 1.00 -6.64
N PRO A 51 -8.24 1.40 -5.78
CA PRO A 51 -7.38 2.55 -6.06
C PRO A 51 -6.48 2.26 -7.27
N SER A 52 -6.11 3.27 -8.06
CA SER A 52 -5.24 3.06 -9.24
C SER A 52 -3.82 2.59 -8.90
N SER A 53 -3.35 2.91 -7.69
CA SER A 53 -2.00 2.61 -7.23
C SER A 53 -1.97 2.50 -5.71
N LEU A 54 -1.16 1.59 -5.17
CA LEU A 54 -0.92 1.42 -3.74
C LEU A 54 0.59 1.27 -3.51
N VAL A 55 1.16 2.13 -2.66
CA VAL A 55 2.53 1.96 -2.17
C VAL A 55 2.46 1.32 -0.79
N ILE A 56 3.21 0.24 -0.60
CA ILE A 56 3.33 -0.47 0.69
C ILE A 56 4.70 -0.14 1.28
N PRO A 57 4.79 0.47 2.48
CA PRO A 57 6.06 0.78 3.13
C PRO A 57 6.91 -0.45 3.38
N ALA A 58 8.22 -0.24 3.50
CA ALA A 58 9.14 -1.33 3.74
C ALA A 58 8.92 -1.92 5.14
N ASN A 59 9.21 -3.22 5.30
CA ASN A 59 9.15 -3.91 6.60
C ASN A 59 7.78 -3.82 7.33
N THR A 60 6.69 -3.47 6.61
CA THR A 60 5.33 -3.34 7.17
C THR A 60 4.91 -4.62 7.90
N GLU A 61 4.43 -4.49 9.15
CA GLU A 61 4.09 -5.65 9.99
C GLU A 61 2.96 -6.52 9.41
N ILE A 62 3.06 -7.83 9.64
CA ILE A 62 2.00 -8.78 9.25
C ILE A 62 0.73 -8.49 10.06
N GLY A 63 -0.38 -8.29 9.35
CA GLY A 63 -1.67 -7.88 9.89
C GLY A 63 -1.97 -6.38 9.75
N THR A 64 -1.02 -5.55 9.30
CA THR A 64 -1.28 -4.14 8.99
C THR A 64 -2.28 -4.01 7.83
N ILE A 65 -3.34 -3.22 8.05
CA ILE A 65 -4.28 -2.81 7.01
C ILE A 65 -3.63 -1.63 6.26
N VAL A 66 -3.17 -1.86 5.03
CA VAL A 66 -2.48 -0.87 4.19
C VAL A 66 -3.43 -0.05 3.32
N TYR A 67 -4.67 -0.50 3.16
CA TYR A 67 -5.73 0.25 2.49
C TYR A 67 -7.10 -0.13 3.04
N THR A 68 -7.99 0.86 3.15
CA THR A 68 -9.43 0.68 3.38
C THR A 68 -10.17 1.55 2.37
N SER A 69 -11.18 1.00 1.68
CA SER A 69 -11.98 1.74 0.71
C SER A 69 -12.93 2.75 1.37
N ASP A 70 -13.46 3.66 0.56
CA ASP A 70 -14.74 4.31 0.89
C ASP A 70 -15.84 3.24 1.11
N ALA A 71 -16.82 3.57 1.94
CA ALA A 71 -17.94 2.69 2.22
C ALA A 71 -18.93 2.67 1.04
N ILE A 72 -19.24 1.47 0.52
CA ILE A 72 -20.51 1.27 -0.18
C ILE A 72 -21.62 1.03 0.83
N SER A 73 -22.85 1.47 0.53
CA SER A 73 -24.01 1.21 1.37
C SER A 73 -25.23 0.69 0.60
N THR A 74 -26.21 0.22 1.36
CA THR A 74 -27.58 -0.10 0.92
C THR A 74 -28.56 0.12 2.06
N SER A 75 -29.76 0.63 1.75
CA SER A 75 -30.85 0.70 2.71
C SER A 75 -31.53 -0.66 2.79
N MET A 76 -31.45 -1.29 3.96
CA MET A 76 -32.07 -2.59 4.23
C MET A 76 -33.36 -2.40 5.03
N LYS A 77 -34.46 -2.92 4.48
CA LYS A 77 -35.75 -3.01 5.16
C LYS A 77 -36.31 -4.42 4.99
N ASP A 78 -36.59 -5.11 6.08
CA ASP A 78 -37.16 -6.45 6.05
C ASP A 78 -38.70 -6.41 6.21
N GLY A 79 -39.39 -7.14 5.32
CA GLY A 79 -40.84 -7.24 5.28
C GLY A 79 -41.44 -8.18 6.33
N LYS A 80 -40.63 -9.00 7.01
CA LYS A 80 -41.11 -9.95 8.03
C LYS A 80 -41.16 -9.38 9.44
N SER A 81 -42.11 -9.91 10.22
CA SER A 81 -42.26 -9.67 11.65
C SER A 81 -41.72 -10.82 12.53
N SER A 82 -41.13 -11.84 11.89
CA SER A 82 -40.45 -12.98 12.51
C SER A 82 -38.96 -12.71 12.73
N THR A 83 -38.27 -13.61 13.43
CA THR A 83 -36.81 -13.60 13.54
C THR A 83 -36.14 -13.83 12.18
N SER A 84 -35.44 -12.82 11.69
CA SER A 84 -34.61 -12.89 10.48
C SER A 84 -33.12 -12.91 10.86
N ALA A 85 -32.24 -13.28 9.93
CA ALA A 85 -30.79 -13.28 10.17
C ALA A 85 -29.99 -12.83 8.94
N PHE A 86 -28.86 -12.17 9.18
CA PHE A 86 -27.87 -11.85 8.14
C PHE A 86 -26.94 -13.03 7.83
N ALA A 87 -26.46 -13.07 6.58
CA ALA A 87 -25.28 -13.82 6.17
C ALA A 87 -24.42 -12.95 5.22
N SER A 88 -23.22 -12.56 5.68
CA SER A 88 -22.21 -11.84 4.90
C SER A 88 -21.19 -12.83 4.34
N GLU A 89 -21.23 -13.11 3.04
CA GLU A 89 -20.40 -14.16 2.43
C GLU A 89 -19.93 -13.79 1.02
N TYR A 90 -18.84 -14.41 0.58
CA TYR A 90 -18.47 -14.41 -0.84
C TYR A 90 -19.43 -15.30 -1.63
N ALA A 91 -19.92 -14.78 -2.75
CA ALA A 91 -20.70 -15.54 -3.74
C ALA A 91 -19.77 -16.36 -4.66
N THR A 92 -18.53 -15.91 -4.81
CA THR A 92 -17.41 -16.72 -5.32
C THR A 92 -16.66 -17.40 -4.16
N SER A 93 -15.70 -18.28 -4.47
CA SER A 93 -14.88 -18.99 -3.47
C SER A 93 -13.41 -18.55 -3.53
N PRO A 94 -13.05 -17.35 -3.04
CA PRO A 94 -11.66 -16.94 -2.96
C PRO A 94 -10.86 -17.84 -1.99
N THR A 95 -9.57 -18.05 -2.26
CA THR A 95 -8.69 -18.83 -1.38
C THR A 95 -8.45 -18.08 -0.07
N LEU A 96 -8.72 -18.72 1.07
CA LEU A 96 -8.37 -18.15 2.38
C LEU A 96 -6.85 -18.19 2.55
N SER A 97 -6.23 -17.06 2.88
CA SER A 97 -4.79 -16.94 3.05
C SER A 97 -4.27 -17.68 4.29
N SER A 98 -2.97 -17.96 4.32
CA SER A 98 -2.27 -18.55 5.48
C SER A 98 -2.36 -17.72 6.77
N TYR A 99 -2.61 -16.41 6.67
CA TYR A 99 -2.86 -15.52 7.81
C TYR A 99 -4.23 -15.77 8.48
N GLY A 100 -5.20 -16.34 7.74
CA GLY A 100 -6.55 -16.57 8.25
C GLY A 100 -7.31 -15.25 8.49
N ASN A 101 -8.02 -15.14 9.61
CA ASN A 101 -8.74 -13.93 10.05
C ASN A 101 -9.64 -13.27 8.96
N ASN A 102 -10.33 -14.12 8.17
CA ASN A 102 -11.12 -13.74 6.99
C ASN A 102 -10.35 -12.93 5.92
N VAL A 103 -9.02 -13.05 5.86
CA VAL A 103 -8.17 -12.49 4.81
C VAL A 103 -7.90 -13.54 3.74
N TYR A 104 -8.13 -13.17 2.49
CA TYR A 104 -8.09 -14.00 1.30
C TYR A 104 -6.92 -13.59 0.40
N GLU A 105 -6.42 -14.53 -0.41
CA GLU A 105 -5.28 -14.31 -1.30
C GLU A 105 -5.63 -13.31 -2.41
N THR A 106 -4.79 -12.30 -2.63
CA THR A 106 -4.95 -11.37 -3.77
C THR A 106 -4.34 -11.87 -5.08
N GLY A 107 -3.49 -12.90 -5.02
CA GLY A 107 -2.57 -13.28 -6.09
C GLY A 107 -1.21 -12.57 -6.05
N ILE A 108 -1.06 -11.49 -5.27
CA ILE A 108 0.23 -10.84 -4.98
C ILE A 108 0.82 -11.44 -3.71
N THR A 109 2.07 -11.91 -3.78
CA THR A 109 2.80 -12.47 -2.64
C THR A 109 2.86 -11.47 -1.49
N GLY A 110 2.46 -11.90 -0.31
CA GLY A 110 2.46 -11.07 0.90
C GLY A 110 1.25 -10.12 1.06
N LEU A 111 0.37 -9.99 0.07
CA LEU A 111 -0.83 -9.15 0.15
C LEU A 111 -2.13 -9.97 0.17
N GLY A 112 -2.97 -9.72 1.16
CA GLY A 112 -4.31 -10.28 1.29
C GLY A 112 -5.40 -9.22 1.20
N PHE A 113 -6.64 -9.64 0.96
CA PHE A 113 -7.81 -8.78 1.00
C PHE A 113 -8.91 -9.34 1.88
N ARG A 114 -9.79 -8.48 2.41
CA ARG A 114 -11.05 -8.87 3.04
C ARG A 114 -12.12 -7.82 2.86
N LEU A 115 -13.39 -8.23 3.03
CA LEU A 115 -14.50 -7.30 3.19
C LEU A 115 -14.91 -7.22 4.66
N ARG A 116 -15.02 -6.00 5.19
CA ARG A 116 -15.66 -5.72 6.49
C ARG A 116 -17.04 -5.14 6.24
N GLY A 117 -18.07 -5.80 6.76
CA GLY A 117 -19.41 -5.25 6.88
C GLY A 117 -19.59 -4.52 8.21
N VAL A 118 -20.33 -3.42 8.20
CA VAL A 118 -20.78 -2.73 9.41
C VAL A 118 -22.30 -2.60 9.34
N PHE A 119 -22.98 -3.37 10.18
CA PHE A 119 -24.43 -3.62 10.09
C PHE A 119 -25.22 -2.89 11.18
N GLN A 120 -26.45 -2.52 10.84
CA GLN A 120 -27.34 -1.72 11.68
C GLN A 120 -28.76 -2.30 11.73
N THR A 121 -29.34 -2.27 12.93
CA THR A 121 -30.63 -2.87 13.28
C THR A 121 -31.37 -1.99 14.31
N PRO A 122 -32.68 -2.19 14.55
CA PRO A 122 -33.42 -1.50 15.61
C PRO A 122 -32.89 -1.79 17.02
N ALA A 123 -32.25 -2.95 17.23
CA ALA A 123 -31.76 -3.38 18.54
C ALA A 123 -30.31 -2.95 18.81
N GLN A 124 -29.49 -2.84 17.76
CA GLN A 124 -28.04 -2.65 17.82
C GLN A 124 -27.53 -1.98 16.54
N SER A 125 -26.55 -1.08 16.68
CA SER A 125 -25.90 -0.38 15.56
C SER A 125 -24.38 -0.56 15.64
N GLY A 126 -23.70 -0.62 14.49
CA GLY A 126 -22.25 -0.78 14.42
C GLY A 126 -21.76 -2.22 14.62
N ILE A 127 -22.56 -3.23 14.25
CA ILE A 127 -22.14 -4.63 14.32
C ILE A 127 -21.12 -4.88 13.21
N GLU A 128 -19.85 -5.02 13.55
CA GLU A 128 -18.81 -5.39 12.58
C GLU A 128 -18.79 -6.90 12.34
N GLN A 129 -18.72 -7.31 11.07
CA GLN A 129 -18.47 -8.69 10.65
C GLN A 129 -17.55 -8.73 9.44
N TYR A 130 -16.79 -9.81 9.28
CA TYR A 130 -15.99 -10.05 8.08
C TYR A 130 -16.66 -11.10 7.21
N TYR A 131 -16.66 -10.89 5.89
CA TYR A 131 -17.28 -11.82 4.95
C TYR A 131 -16.52 -13.15 4.93
N SER A 132 -17.24 -14.28 4.90
CA SER A 132 -16.68 -15.63 4.88
C SER A 132 -17.00 -16.36 3.57
N VAL A 133 -16.39 -17.54 3.35
CA VAL A 133 -16.86 -18.49 2.34
C VAL A 133 -17.98 -19.34 2.94
N SER A 134 -19.03 -19.62 2.15
CA SER A 134 -20.33 -20.16 2.62
C SER A 134 -20.31 -21.57 3.25
N THR A 135 -19.16 -22.24 3.27
CA THR A 135 -18.94 -23.48 4.03
C THR A 135 -18.69 -23.25 5.52
N ALA A 136 -18.29 -22.03 5.91
CA ALA A 136 -18.31 -21.60 7.29
C ALA A 136 -19.75 -21.18 7.67
N GLN A 137 -20.29 -21.76 8.74
CA GLN A 137 -21.59 -21.39 9.32
C GLN A 137 -21.72 -19.86 9.37
N PRO A 138 -22.71 -19.24 8.68
CA PRO A 138 -22.80 -17.79 8.61
C PRO A 138 -23.04 -17.21 10.01
N SER A 139 -22.55 -15.99 10.24
CA SER A 139 -22.60 -15.30 11.52
C SER A 139 -24.02 -14.80 11.84
N TYR A 140 -24.96 -15.73 12.07
CA TYR A 140 -26.38 -15.51 12.33
C TYR A 140 -26.60 -14.42 13.37
N TYR A 141 -26.88 -13.20 12.90
CA TYR A 141 -27.29 -12.11 13.76
C TYR A 141 -28.81 -11.98 13.75
N TRP A 142 -29.44 -12.26 14.89
CA TRP A 142 -30.90 -12.25 15.02
C TRP A 142 -31.46 -10.83 14.96
N LEU A 143 -32.25 -10.58 13.92
CA LEU A 143 -33.07 -9.39 13.76
C LEU A 143 -34.38 -9.55 14.54
N GLY A 144 -34.83 -8.45 15.14
CA GLY A 144 -36.20 -8.31 15.63
C GLY A 144 -37.19 -8.04 14.49
N SER A 145 -38.35 -7.46 14.79
CA SER A 145 -39.27 -6.98 13.74
C SER A 145 -38.73 -5.70 13.10
N GLN A 146 -38.55 -5.71 11.78
CA GLN A 146 -37.75 -4.74 11.01
C GLN A 146 -38.59 -3.70 10.25
N THR A 147 -39.55 -3.06 10.92
CA THR A 147 -40.49 -2.13 10.24
C THR A 147 -39.83 -0.85 9.68
N THR A 148 -38.60 -0.54 10.09
CA THR A 148 -37.78 0.62 9.71
C THR A 148 -36.58 0.23 8.85
N SER A 149 -36.19 1.11 7.91
CA SER A 149 -35.00 0.92 7.07
C SER A 149 -33.72 1.32 7.81
N TYR A 150 -32.62 0.59 7.58
CA TYR A 150 -31.28 0.91 8.10
C TYR A 150 -30.22 0.76 7.02
N GLU A 151 -29.32 1.74 6.95
CA GLU A 151 -28.14 1.65 6.10
C GLU A 151 -27.17 0.58 6.60
N GLN A 152 -26.82 -0.35 5.71
CA GLN A 152 -25.76 -1.33 5.89
C GLN A 152 -24.54 -0.88 5.10
N TYR A 153 -23.35 -1.06 5.63
CA TYR A 153 -22.11 -0.61 4.99
C TYR A 153 -21.17 -1.78 4.70
N THR A 154 -20.35 -1.68 3.66
CA THR A 154 -19.23 -2.62 3.43
C THR A 154 -18.01 -1.88 2.88
N TYR A 155 -16.85 -2.31 3.35
CA TYR A 155 -15.52 -1.78 3.05
C TYR A 155 -14.63 -2.89 2.50
N LEU A 156 -13.79 -2.58 1.52
CA LEU A 156 -12.65 -3.42 1.13
C LEU A 156 -11.44 -3.03 1.97
N GLU A 157 -10.76 -4.01 2.54
CA GLU A 157 -9.50 -3.83 3.27
C GLU A 157 -8.40 -4.68 2.63
N LEU A 158 -7.23 -4.09 2.41
CA LEU A 158 -6.01 -4.80 1.97
C LEU A 158 -5.06 -4.90 3.15
N VAL A 159 -4.51 -6.10 3.37
CA VAL A 159 -3.82 -6.50 4.61
C VAL A 159 -2.50 -7.19 4.27
N VAL A 160 -1.42 -6.82 4.94
CA VAL A 160 -0.13 -7.52 4.80
C VAL A 160 -0.20 -8.89 5.49
N ILE A 161 0.15 -9.95 4.75
CA ILE A 161 0.04 -11.36 5.19
C ILE A 161 1.37 -12.13 5.13
N GLY A 162 2.48 -11.48 4.76
CA GLY A 162 3.81 -12.08 4.68
C GLY A 162 4.92 -11.09 5.03
N ASN A 163 6.13 -11.61 5.28
CA ASN A 163 7.30 -10.81 5.72
C ASN A 163 7.79 -9.79 4.67
N SER A 164 7.39 -9.97 3.41
CA SER A 164 7.61 -9.06 2.31
C SER A 164 6.39 -9.10 1.39
N VAL A 165 6.10 -7.97 0.74
CA VAL A 165 5.09 -7.87 -0.31
C VAL A 165 5.78 -7.67 -1.65
N GLU A 166 5.31 -8.34 -2.69
CA GLU A 166 5.82 -8.15 -4.06
C GLU A 166 5.06 -7.02 -4.80
N SER A 167 5.73 -6.34 -5.72
CA SER A 167 5.09 -5.38 -6.61
C SER A 167 4.35 -6.10 -7.74
N GLY A 168 3.17 -5.60 -8.14
CA GLY A 168 2.37 -6.21 -9.20
C GLY A 168 1.00 -5.56 -9.41
N SER A 169 0.31 -5.94 -10.48
CA SER A 169 -1.04 -5.44 -10.79
C SER A 169 -2.09 -6.31 -10.10
N LEU A 170 -2.87 -5.69 -9.21
CA LEU A 170 -3.96 -6.30 -8.45
C LEU A 170 -5.28 -6.16 -9.21
N ASP A 171 -5.93 -7.27 -9.55
CA ASP A 171 -7.29 -7.31 -10.07
C ASP A 171 -8.16 -8.20 -9.18
N LEU A 172 -9.24 -7.63 -8.62
CA LEU A 172 -10.23 -8.35 -7.82
C LEU A 172 -11.61 -8.42 -8.52
N SER A 173 -11.72 -8.06 -9.79
CA SER A 173 -13.00 -8.03 -10.54
C SER A 173 -13.68 -9.39 -10.69
N GLY A 174 -12.94 -10.49 -10.53
CA GLY A 174 -13.47 -11.85 -10.42
C GLY A 174 -14.11 -12.18 -9.06
N VAL A 175 -14.03 -11.29 -8.07
CA VAL A 175 -14.64 -11.48 -6.74
C VAL A 175 -16.03 -10.87 -6.71
N THR A 176 -17.01 -11.65 -6.24
CA THR A 176 -18.35 -11.15 -5.92
C THR A 176 -18.71 -11.58 -4.51
N ALA A 177 -19.20 -10.66 -3.71
CA ALA A 177 -19.73 -10.91 -2.38
C ALA A 177 -21.23 -10.60 -2.31
N ARG A 178 -21.88 -11.07 -1.24
CA ARG A 178 -23.30 -10.84 -1.01
C ARG A 178 -23.63 -10.72 0.47
N LEU A 179 -24.48 -9.76 0.80
CA LEU A 179 -25.16 -9.69 2.08
C LEU A 179 -26.59 -10.21 1.91
N ARG A 180 -26.90 -11.34 2.55
CA ARG A 180 -28.23 -11.96 2.51
C ARG A 180 -28.97 -11.70 3.82
N PHE A 181 -30.29 -11.51 3.75
CA PHE A 181 -31.15 -11.66 4.92
C PHE A 181 -32.43 -12.44 4.56
N ASN A 182 -33.27 -12.73 5.55
CA ASN A 182 -34.38 -13.69 5.45
C ASN A 182 -33.92 -15.13 5.12
N TYR A 183 -32.69 -15.49 5.49
CA TYR A 183 -32.16 -16.84 5.28
C TYR A 183 -32.79 -17.85 6.24
N ASP A 184 -33.83 -18.54 5.76
CA ASP A 184 -34.43 -19.73 6.36
C ASP A 184 -33.93 -20.97 5.59
N SER A 185 -33.25 -21.89 6.28
CA SER A 185 -32.71 -23.12 5.68
C SER A 185 -33.79 -24.10 5.20
N THR A 186 -35.06 -23.85 5.51
CA THR A 186 -36.22 -24.62 5.06
C THR A 186 -37.04 -23.93 3.98
N ASN A 187 -36.89 -22.62 3.76
CA ASN A 187 -37.77 -21.87 2.85
C ASN A 187 -37.13 -20.60 2.26
N SER A 188 -36.47 -20.71 1.11
CA SER A 188 -35.79 -19.62 0.40
C SER A 188 -36.72 -18.59 -0.29
N SER A 189 -38.04 -18.74 -0.16
CA SER A 189 -39.06 -17.91 -0.85
C SER A 189 -39.20 -16.46 -0.34
N SER A 190 -38.22 -15.94 0.39
CA SER A 190 -38.15 -14.52 0.78
C SER A 190 -36.71 -14.02 0.96
N GLU A 191 -35.70 -14.74 0.46
CA GLU A 191 -34.30 -14.33 0.60
C GLU A 191 -34.04 -13.05 -0.21
N SER A 192 -33.56 -12.01 0.49
CA SER A 192 -33.21 -10.73 -0.11
C SER A 192 -31.69 -10.58 -0.08
N THR A 193 -31.10 -10.20 -1.22
CA THR A 193 -29.64 -10.15 -1.42
C THR A 193 -29.19 -8.79 -1.94
N TRP A 194 -28.16 -8.23 -1.31
CA TRP A 194 -27.35 -7.12 -1.83
C TRP A 194 -26.08 -7.71 -2.46
N LEU A 195 -25.87 -7.46 -3.75
CA LEU A 195 -24.68 -7.95 -4.47
C LEU A 195 -23.56 -6.90 -4.46
N ILE A 196 -22.37 -7.33 -4.08
CA ILE A 196 -21.18 -6.50 -3.93
C ILE A 196 -20.15 -6.94 -4.95
N TYR A 197 -19.82 -6.03 -5.86
CA TYR A 197 -18.78 -6.24 -6.88
C TYR A 197 -17.52 -5.46 -6.52
N LEU A 198 -16.36 -6.01 -6.89
CA LEU A 198 -15.10 -5.28 -6.92
C LEU A 198 -14.76 -4.93 -8.38
N SER A 199 -14.07 -3.82 -8.62
CA SER A 199 -13.74 -3.36 -9.98
C SER A 199 -12.48 -2.49 -10.03
N GLY A 200 -11.88 -2.40 -11.21
CA GLY A 200 -10.63 -1.67 -11.42
C GLY A 200 -9.39 -2.46 -10.99
N THR A 201 -8.21 -1.93 -11.31
CA THR A 201 -6.91 -2.55 -11.06
C THR A 201 -6.02 -1.60 -10.27
N THR A 202 -5.26 -2.13 -9.31
CA THR A 202 -4.27 -1.36 -8.53
C THR A 202 -2.86 -1.77 -8.90
N GLU A 203 -2.03 -0.83 -9.33
CA GLU A 203 -0.58 -1.06 -9.39
C GLU A 203 -0.01 -1.01 -7.96
N VAL A 204 0.32 -2.17 -7.40
CA VAL A 204 0.94 -2.32 -6.08
C VAL A 204 2.45 -2.18 -6.23
N THR A 205 3.03 -1.25 -5.47
CA THR A 205 4.48 -1.01 -5.40
C THR A 205 4.95 -1.29 -3.97
N SER A 206 5.84 -2.27 -3.82
CA SER A 206 6.57 -2.51 -2.58
C SER A 206 7.73 -1.51 -2.47
N ALA A 207 7.81 -0.78 -1.35
CA ALA A 207 8.87 0.19 -1.10
C ALA A 207 10.22 -0.52 -0.85
N SER A 208 11.23 -0.19 -1.65
CA SER A 208 12.57 -0.76 -1.55
C SER A 208 13.62 0.16 -2.16
N CYS A 209 14.90 -0.09 -1.84
CA CYS A 209 16.04 0.46 -2.57
C CYS A 209 16.98 -0.65 -3.04
N GLU A 210 17.52 -0.48 -4.25
CA GLU A 210 18.55 -1.30 -4.88
C GLU A 210 19.87 -0.52 -4.97
N VAL A 211 21.00 -1.20 -4.72
CA VAL A 211 22.34 -0.65 -4.91
C VAL A 211 22.78 -0.94 -6.34
N ASN A 212 22.79 0.08 -7.21
CA ASN A 212 23.11 -0.13 -8.63
C ASN A 212 24.63 -0.32 -8.83
N THR A 213 25.43 0.58 -8.24
CA THR A 213 26.90 0.59 -8.33
C THR A 213 27.50 1.26 -7.10
N TYR A 214 28.72 0.87 -6.72
CA TYR A 214 29.51 1.48 -5.65
C TYR A 214 31.00 1.33 -5.93
N ASP A 215 31.81 2.24 -5.39
CA ASP A 215 33.27 2.10 -5.44
C ASP A 215 33.74 0.92 -4.57
N THR A 216 34.34 -0.09 -5.21
CA THR A 216 34.82 -1.32 -4.53
C THR A 216 36.17 -1.17 -3.84
N SER A 217 36.85 -0.04 -4.02
CA SER A 217 38.11 0.32 -3.38
C SER A 217 38.32 1.83 -3.45
N VAL A 218 38.88 2.42 -2.39
CA VAL A 218 39.09 3.88 -2.26
C VAL A 218 40.57 4.15 -1.96
N ASP A 219 41.34 4.56 -2.96
CA ASP A 219 42.76 4.88 -2.79
C ASP A 219 42.94 6.25 -2.12
N LEU A 220 43.52 6.25 -0.91
CA LEU A 220 43.87 7.47 -0.16
C LEU A 220 45.23 8.06 -0.57
N GLY A 221 45.98 7.34 -1.40
CA GLY A 221 47.30 7.71 -1.86
C GLY A 221 48.37 7.75 -0.76
N THR A 222 49.57 8.16 -1.14
CA THR A 222 50.73 8.23 -0.23
C THR A 222 50.67 9.47 0.66
N MET A 223 50.51 9.28 1.98
CA MET A 223 50.60 10.36 2.97
C MET A 223 51.91 10.32 3.75
N TYR A 224 52.51 11.50 3.97
CA TYR A 224 53.73 11.64 4.77
C TYR A 224 53.38 11.82 6.26
N THR A 225 54.02 11.05 7.13
CA THR A 225 53.78 11.09 8.60
C THR A 225 54.01 12.48 9.21
N GLN A 226 54.86 13.32 8.63
CA GLN A 226 55.08 14.72 9.03
C GLN A 226 53.81 15.61 8.96
N ASN A 227 52.79 15.19 8.21
CA ASN A 227 51.50 15.88 8.12
C ASN A 227 50.60 15.53 9.32
N LEU A 228 50.83 14.40 9.97
CA LEU A 228 50.12 13.89 11.14
C LEU A 228 50.92 14.29 12.40
N LYS A 229 50.48 15.38 13.05
CA LYS A 229 51.30 16.11 14.05
C LYS A 229 50.99 15.74 15.51
N ALA A 230 49.80 15.18 15.76
CA ALA A 230 49.26 14.83 17.07
C ALA A 230 47.96 14.03 16.87
N ALA A 231 47.54 13.23 17.87
CA ALA A 231 46.25 12.54 17.83
C ALA A 231 45.10 13.50 17.47
N GLY A 232 44.26 13.09 16.52
CA GLY A 232 43.23 13.95 15.90
C GLY A 232 43.66 14.66 14.60
N SER A 233 44.92 14.54 14.16
CA SER A 233 45.35 15.01 12.83
C SER A 233 44.75 14.13 11.72
N THR A 234 44.40 14.71 10.58
CA THR A 234 43.84 13.96 9.43
C THR A 234 44.56 14.28 8.12
N SER A 235 44.45 13.39 7.13
CA SER A 235 44.82 13.69 5.74
C SER A 235 43.78 14.57 5.05
N ASN A 236 44.03 14.87 3.77
CA ASN A 236 43.00 15.23 2.80
C ASN A 236 41.97 14.08 2.69
N THR A 237 40.78 14.38 2.17
CA THR A 237 39.76 13.39 1.81
C THR A 237 39.98 12.86 0.39
N THR A 238 39.72 11.57 0.20
CA THR A 238 39.30 11.01 -1.10
C THR A 238 37.79 10.83 -1.02
N ASP A 239 37.08 11.29 -2.04
CA ASP A 239 35.62 11.14 -2.15
C ASP A 239 35.29 9.80 -2.85
N PHE A 240 34.20 9.14 -2.49
CA PHE A 240 33.73 7.87 -3.08
C PHE A 240 32.19 7.79 -3.07
N THR A 241 31.60 7.10 -4.03
CA THR A 241 30.15 7.18 -4.29
C THR A 241 29.44 5.83 -4.19
N ILE A 242 28.22 5.84 -3.65
CA ILE A 242 27.27 4.70 -3.70
C ILE A 242 26.02 5.18 -4.42
N ASN A 243 25.66 4.52 -5.52
CA ASN A 243 24.52 4.88 -6.37
C ASN A 243 23.32 3.95 -6.07
N LEU A 244 22.20 4.53 -5.65
CA LEU A 244 20.98 3.81 -5.25
C LEU A 244 19.77 4.18 -6.12
N THR A 245 18.91 3.22 -6.42
CA THR A 245 17.56 3.46 -6.98
C THR A 245 16.52 2.99 -5.98
N CYS A 246 15.47 3.77 -5.72
CA CYS A 246 14.38 3.35 -4.84
C CYS A 246 13.04 3.30 -5.57
N SER A 247 12.18 2.34 -5.26
CA SER A 247 10.92 2.08 -5.97
C SER A 247 9.82 3.10 -5.67
N SER A 248 9.92 3.81 -4.55
CA SER A 248 8.98 4.82 -4.08
C SER A 248 9.71 5.91 -3.28
N SER A 249 8.96 6.90 -2.76
CA SER A 249 9.52 7.83 -1.79
C SER A 249 9.65 7.14 -0.42
N LEU A 250 10.86 7.18 0.16
CA LEU A 250 11.21 6.56 1.45
C LEU A 250 12.48 7.24 2.01
N VAL A 251 12.89 6.89 3.23
CA VAL A 251 14.14 7.40 3.85
C VAL A 251 15.14 6.24 4.02
N PRO A 252 16.19 6.12 3.18
CA PRO A 252 17.19 5.11 3.38
C PRO A 252 18.18 5.54 4.47
N ASN A 253 18.66 4.57 5.24
CA ASN A 253 19.74 4.71 6.19
C ASN A 253 20.88 3.74 5.78
N ILE A 254 22.13 4.19 5.88
CA ILE A 254 23.30 3.36 5.62
C ILE A 254 24.12 3.17 6.89
N THR A 255 24.50 1.94 7.18
CA THR A 255 25.31 1.56 8.35
C THR A 255 26.63 0.98 7.85
N PHE A 256 27.75 1.61 8.20
CA PHE A 256 29.09 1.13 7.85
C PHE A 256 29.68 0.33 9.02
N SER A 257 30.06 -0.92 8.78
CA SER A 257 30.54 -1.88 9.79
C SER A 257 31.94 -2.41 9.45
N GLY A 258 32.79 -2.61 10.46
CA GLY A 258 34.18 -3.00 10.27
C GLY A 258 34.97 -3.05 11.58
N THR A 259 36.28 -3.28 11.52
CA THR A 259 37.13 -3.26 12.72
C THR A 259 37.25 -1.83 13.24
N VAL A 260 36.98 -1.60 14.53
CA VAL A 260 37.03 -0.27 15.17
C VAL A 260 38.39 -0.04 15.86
N ASP A 261 38.96 1.17 15.76
CA ASP A 261 40.21 1.52 16.46
C ASP A 261 40.00 1.59 17.98
N SER A 262 40.92 0.97 18.73
CA SER A 262 40.83 0.80 20.19
C SER A 262 41.02 2.09 21.01
N ASN A 263 41.39 3.21 20.37
CA ASN A 263 41.60 4.52 20.97
C ASN A 263 40.49 5.52 20.58
N ASN A 264 39.77 5.29 19.48
CA ASN A 264 38.67 6.16 19.03
C ASN A 264 37.58 5.36 18.31
N ASN A 265 36.40 5.28 18.93
CA ASN A 265 35.26 4.51 18.43
C ASN A 265 34.59 5.08 17.16
N ASN A 266 35.08 6.19 16.60
CA ASN A 266 34.58 6.82 15.36
C ASN A 266 35.52 6.60 14.17
N ILE A 267 36.44 5.64 14.29
CA ILE A 267 37.53 5.37 13.36
C ILE A 267 37.59 3.88 13.09
N PHE A 268 37.65 3.49 11.82
CA PHE A 268 37.94 2.13 11.41
C PHE A 268 39.45 1.88 11.58
N ALA A 269 39.82 0.74 12.16
CA ALA A 269 41.20 0.40 12.46
C ALA A 269 42.06 0.24 11.20
N ASN A 270 43.38 0.18 11.37
CA ASN A 270 44.25 -0.41 10.36
C ASN A 270 44.35 -1.93 10.57
N ASP A 271 43.33 -2.67 10.12
CA ASP A 271 43.17 -4.11 10.42
C ASP A 271 44.07 -5.04 9.60
N SER A 272 44.59 -4.62 8.44
CA SER A 272 45.49 -5.44 7.61
C SER A 272 46.80 -4.76 7.17
N GLY A 273 46.96 -3.46 7.42
CA GLY A 273 48.18 -2.72 7.09
C GLY A 273 49.28 -2.78 8.16
N THR A 274 50.37 -2.05 7.89
CA THR A 274 51.61 -2.09 8.69
C THR A 274 51.96 -0.78 9.43
N ALA A 275 51.26 0.32 9.15
CA ALA A 275 51.38 1.55 9.93
C ALA A 275 50.64 1.44 11.27
N THR A 276 51.18 2.08 12.32
CA THR A 276 50.58 2.12 13.66
C THR A 276 50.22 3.54 14.05
N GLY A 277 49.23 3.69 14.94
CA GLY A 277 48.77 5.00 15.42
C GLY A 277 47.88 5.77 14.44
N VAL A 278 47.36 5.08 13.41
CA VAL A 278 46.47 5.60 12.37
C VAL A 278 45.34 4.62 12.07
N GLY A 279 44.21 5.15 11.64
CA GLY A 279 43.07 4.42 11.08
C GLY A 279 42.33 5.27 10.04
N ILE A 280 41.20 4.77 9.54
CA ILE A 280 40.38 5.42 8.52
C ILE A 280 39.14 6.06 9.14
N GLN A 281 38.90 7.33 8.81
CA GLN A 281 37.63 8.00 9.09
C GLN A 281 36.81 8.12 7.82
N LEU A 282 35.58 7.61 7.87
CA LEU A 282 34.56 7.87 6.84
C LEU A 282 33.73 9.10 7.23
N LEU A 283 33.21 9.82 6.25
CA LEU A 283 32.34 10.98 6.42
C LEU A 283 31.19 10.99 5.42
N TYR A 284 30.04 11.52 5.83
CA TYR A 284 28.89 11.88 4.99
C TYR A 284 28.46 13.30 5.36
N ASP A 285 28.14 14.16 4.40
CA ASP A 285 27.94 15.62 4.59
C ASP A 285 29.06 16.33 5.39
N ASN A 286 30.28 15.76 5.37
CA ASN A 286 31.45 16.16 6.17
C ASN A 286 31.29 15.96 7.70
N ILE A 287 30.24 15.27 8.14
CA ILE A 287 30.08 14.70 9.49
C ILE A 287 30.79 13.34 9.51
N ALA A 288 31.51 13.01 10.58
CA ALA A 288 32.18 11.72 10.71
C ALA A 288 31.16 10.59 10.95
N ILE A 289 31.31 9.48 10.23
CA ILE A 289 30.51 8.27 10.41
C ILE A 289 31.11 7.46 11.56
N THR A 290 30.30 7.18 12.58
CA THR A 290 30.63 6.19 13.62
C THR A 290 30.38 4.79 13.06
N PRO A 291 31.34 3.84 13.15
CA PRO A 291 31.10 2.43 12.88
C PRO A 291 29.84 1.88 13.58
N ASP A 292 29.17 0.94 12.91
CA ASP A 292 27.97 0.25 13.39
C ASP A 292 26.80 1.20 13.77
N THR A 293 26.82 2.43 13.25
CA THR A 293 25.79 3.45 13.48
C THR A 293 25.14 3.86 12.16
N ALA A 294 23.80 3.87 12.14
CA ALA A 294 23.03 4.23 10.96
C ALA A 294 23.11 5.74 10.64
N VAL A 295 23.32 6.06 9.37
CA VAL A 295 23.39 7.42 8.81
C VAL A 295 22.24 7.59 7.82
N SER A 296 21.34 8.53 8.06
CA SER A 296 20.24 8.80 7.14
C SER A 296 20.74 9.50 5.87
N LEU A 297 20.32 8.98 4.72
CA LEU A 297 20.59 9.55 3.41
C LEU A 297 19.60 10.64 2.99
N GLY A 298 18.61 10.92 3.84
CA GLY A 298 17.52 11.87 3.56
C GLY A 298 16.38 11.25 2.75
N THR A 299 15.35 12.05 2.46
CA THR A 299 14.14 11.54 1.78
C THR A 299 14.36 11.42 0.28
N VAL A 300 14.40 10.18 -0.22
CA VAL A 300 14.29 9.91 -1.66
C VAL A 300 12.87 10.24 -2.08
N THR A 301 12.72 11.00 -3.16
CA THR A 301 11.42 11.40 -3.75
C THR A 301 11.32 11.07 -5.24
N SER A 302 12.37 10.51 -5.81
CA SER A 302 12.49 10.15 -7.23
C SER A 302 12.77 8.66 -7.35
N THR A 303 12.13 8.00 -8.31
CA THR A 303 12.43 6.60 -8.69
C THR A 303 13.62 6.48 -9.65
N SER A 304 14.49 7.49 -9.67
CA SER A 304 15.71 7.54 -10.47
C SER A 304 16.93 7.21 -9.62
N ALA A 305 17.95 6.63 -10.26
CA ALA A 305 19.26 6.44 -9.65
C ALA A 305 19.80 7.76 -9.07
N THR A 306 20.28 7.70 -7.83
CA THR A 306 20.79 8.83 -7.04
C THR A 306 22.16 8.49 -6.49
N ASP A 307 23.14 9.36 -6.72
CA ASP A 307 24.49 9.25 -6.19
C ASP A 307 24.56 9.79 -4.76
N TYR A 308 25.16 9.02 -3.86
CA TYR A 308 25.49 9.43 -2.49
C TYR A 308 27.00 9.51 -2.31
N ASP A 309 27.51 10.72 -2.14
CA ASP A 309 28.94 11.01 -2.03
C ASP A 309 29.40 10.95 -0.57
N PHE A 310 30.29 10.00 -0.30
CA PHE A 310 30.98 9.81 0.96
C PHE A 310 32.44 10.23 0.83
N LYS A 311 33.13 10.34 1.96
CA LYS A 311 34.56 10.71 2.00
C LYS A 311 35.32 9.82 2.94
N ALA A 312 36.51 9.38 2.53
CA ALA A 312 37.45 8.64 3.36
C ALA A 312 38.72 9.47 3.58
N ARG A 313 39.30 9.40 4.79
CA ARG A 313 40.59 10.01 5.11
C ARG A 313 41.34 9.25 6.20
N LEU A 314 42.66 9.35 6.20
CA LEU A 314 43.49 8.91 7.32
C LEU A 314 43.27 9.81 8.54
N TYR A 315 43.24 9.19 9.71
CA TYR A 315 43.10 9.84 11.01
C TYR A 315 44.18 9.31 11.97
N GLN A 316 44.88 10.20 12.66
CA GLN A 316 45.90 9.84 13.65
C GLN A 316 45.23 9.50 15.00
N THR A 317 45.25 8.22 15.38
CA THR A 317 44.58 7.70 16.58
C THR A 317 45.46 7.73 17.84
N THR A 318 46.80 7.83 17.70
CA THR A 318 47.70 8.02 18.86
C THR A 318 48.79 9.08 18.60
N ASN A 319 49.49 9.50 19.65
CA ASN A 319 50.55 10.51 19.54
C ASN A 319 51.79 10.07 18.74
N THR A 320 51.95 8.78 18.46
CA THR A 320 53.08 8.22 17.70
C THR A 320 52.56 7.49 16.46
N VAL A 321 53.09 7.84 15.28
CA VAL A 321 52.77 7.15 14.03
C VAL A 321 54.02 6.49 13.47
N THR A 322 53.91 5.21 13.08
CA THR A 322 54.96 4.53 12.30
C THR A 322 54.58 4.51 10.82
N ALA A 323 55.58 4.65 9.95
CA ALA A 323 55.38 4.46 8.52
C ALA A 323 55.08 2.98 8.20
N GLY A 324 54.24 2.77 7.19
CA GLY A 324 53.74 1.47 6.72
C GLY A 324 52.54 1.68 5.80
N SER A 325 51.89 0.61 5.40
CA SER A 325 50.61 0.65 4.68
C SER A 325 49.42 0.83 5.65
N VAL A 326 48.29 1.32 5.14
CA VAL A 326 47.01 1.35 5.86
C VAL A 326 45.96 0.70 4.98
N ASP A 327 45.45 -0.43 5.45
CA ASP A 327 44.62 -1.35 4.68
C ASP A 327 43.48 -1.84 5.59
N THR A 328 42.25 -1.44 5.27
CA THR A 328 41.07 -1.52 6.15
C THR A 328 39.89 -2.08 5.38
N THR A 329 39.16 -3.06 5.95
CA THR A 329 37.92 -3.58 5.34
C THR A 329 36.68 -3.00 6.03
N VAL A 330 35.79 -2.39 5.24
CA VAL A 330 34.48 -1.88 5.70
C VAL A 330 33.37 -2.47 4.83
N ASN A 331 32.30 -2.92 5.46
CA ASN A 331 31.07 -3.36 4.81
C ASN A 331 30.00 -2.26 5.01
N PHE A 332 29.05 -2.13 4.10
CA PHE A 332 27.87 -1.28 4.30
C PHE A 332 26.58 -2.11 4.23
N THR A 333 25.62 -1.74 5.07
CA THR A 333 24.26 -2.27 5.08
C THR A 333 23.31 -1.13 4.77
N LEU A 334 22.34 -1.36 3.86
CA LEU A 334 21.29 -0.41 3.54
C LEU A 334 19.98 -0.85 4.21
N GLU A 335 19.42 0.03 5.02
CA GLU A 335 18.16 -0.14 5.75
C GLU A 335 17.18 0.95 5.29
N TYR A 336 15.88 0.68 5.32
CA TYR A 336 14.86 1.62 4.85
C TYR A 336 13.49 1.33 5.48
N GLU A 337 12.73 2.40 5.71
CA GLU A 337 11.35 2.43 6.25
C GLU A 337 10.44 3.16 5.26
#